data_AF-A0A8S3W6L3-F1
#
_entry.id   AF-A0A8S3W6L3-F1
#
_cell.length_a   1.000
_cell.length_b   1.000
_cell.length_c   1.000
_cell.angle_alpha   90.00
_cell.angle_beta   90.00
_cell.angle_gamma   90.00
#
_symmetry.space_group_name_H-M   'P 1'
#
loop_
_entity.id
_entity.type
_entity.pdbx_description
1 polymer ?
#
loop_
_entity_poly.entity_id
_entity_poly.type
_entity_poly.pdbx_seq_one_letter_code
_entity_poly.pdbx_strand_id
1 'polypeptide(L)'
;MASRKRGKILHSDARDIVYNVIKYFDEEKNLERYHPLKYSAARAAMATNLSMATISKIKKEGRESEIEDFIISIGMNSDSEDESDDYEDQDCESDQSMEDYNQLMEGIEPIMGSDDQDTAEPSGL
;
A
#
# COMPACT_ATOMS: atom_id res chain seq x y z
N MET A 1 23.37 16.20 9.06
CA MET A 1 22.49 15.14 8.49
C MET A 1 22.09 14.19 9.60
N ALA A 2 20.80 14.07 9.91
CA ALA A 2 20.33 13.15 10.94
C ALA A 2 20.41 11.69 10.44
N SER A 3 20.99 10.79 11.23
CA SER A 3 21.02 9.36 10.92
C SER A 3 19.61 8.79 10.90
N ARG A 4 19.16 8.26 9.75
CA ARG A 4 17.88 7.54 9.67
C ARG A 4 17.95 6.29 10.54
N LYS A 5 17.09 6.20 11.56
CA LYS A 5 16.98 4.99 12.39
C LYS A 5 16.48 3.85 11.51
N ARG A 6 17.22 2.73 11.45
CA ARG A 6 16.75 1.51 10.79
C ARG A 6 15.58 0.93 11.58
N GLY A 7 14.54 0.50 10.87
CA GLY A 7 13.37 -0.17 11.46
C GLY A 7 13.72 -1.54 12.04
N LYS A 8 12.81 -2.09 12.86
CA LYS A 8 12.92 -3.46 13.38
C LYS A 8 12.44 -4.45 12.31
N ILE A 9 13.08 -5.62 12.26
CA ILE A 9 12.70 -6.71 11.36
C ILE A 9 11.52 -7.47 11.99
N LEU A 10 10.50 -7.76 11.19
CA LEU A 10 9.40 -8.66 11.57
C LEU A 10 9.82 -10.12 11.38
N HIS A 11 9.60 -10.94 12.41
CA HIS A 11 9.73 -12.39 12.36
C HIS A 11 8.69 -13.02 11.43
N SER A 12 8.95 -14.24 10.94
CA SER A 12 8.07 -15.01 10.03
C SER A 12 6.63 -15.04 10.52
N ASP A 13 6.41 -15.51 11.75
CA ASP A 13 5.08 -15.74 12.30
C ASP A 13 4.28 -14.43 12.38
N ALA A 14 4.97 -13.33 12.67
CA ALA A 14 4.34 -12.01 12.68
C ALA A 14 3.95 -11.54 11.27
N ARG A 15 4.73 -11.89 10.25
CA ARG A 15 4.38 -11.60 8.85
C ARG A 15 3.17 -12.40 8.41
N ASP A 16 3.05 -13.66 8.82
CA ASP A 16 1.90 -14.52 8.49
C ASP A 16 0.61 -13.97 9.11
N ILE A 17 0.67 -13.53 10.38
CA ILE A 17 -0.45 -12.86 11.04
C ILE A 17 -0.84 -11.59 10.27
N VAL A 18 0.13 -10.75 9.91
CA VAL A 18 -0.12 -9.53 9.13
C VAL A 18 -0.72 -9.86 7.76
N TYR A 19 -0.24 -10.92 7.10
CA TYR A 19 -0.78 -11.38 5.82
C TYR A 19 -2.25 -11.81 5.95
N ASN A 20 -2.61 -12.55 7.00
CA ASN A 20 -3.99 -12.93 7.28
C ASN A 20 -4.90 -11.71 7.50
N VAL A 21 -4.41 -10.65 8.16
CA VAL A 21 -5.15 -9.39 8.31
C VAL A 21 -5.36 -8.71 6.96
N ILE A 22 -4.33 -8.69 6.10
CA ILE A 22 -4.44 -8.14 4.74
C ILE A 22 -5.49 -8.91 3.95
N LYS A 23 -5.44 -10.25 3.98
CA LYS A 23 -6.38 -11.15 3.29
C LYS A 23 -7.81 -10.90 3.74
N TYR A 24 -8.05 -10.79 5.05
CA TYR A 24 -9.37 -10.47 5.60
C TYR A 24 -9.96 -9.17 5.00
N PHE A 25 -9.17 -8.09 4.94
CA PHE A 25 -9.67 -6.82 4.36
C PHE A 25 -9.83 -6.86 2.84
N ASP A 26 -9.03 -7.66 2.14
CA ASP A 26 -9.19 -7.87 0.69
C ASP A 26 -10.46 -8.70 0.39
N GLU A 27 -10.73 -9.73 1.17
CA GLU A 27 -11.98 -10.49 1.10
C GLU A 27 -13.18 -9.59 1.42
N GLU A 28 -13.11 -8.78 2.48
CA GLU A 28 -14.17 -7.82 2.84
C GLU A 28 -14.44 -6.80 1.72
N LYS A 29 -13.39 -6.37 1.00
CA LYS A 29 -13.51 -5.51 -0.18
C LYS A 29 -14.23 -6.20 -1.34
N ASN A 30 -14.02 -7.49 -1.52
CA ASN A 30 -14.61 -8.27 -2.62
C ASN A 30 -16.03 -8.77 -2.31
N LEU A 31 -16.49 -8.67 -1.06
CA LEU A 31 -17.87 -9.00 -0.71
C LEU A 31 -18.85 -8.02 -1.36
N GLU A 32 -19.90 -8.58 -1.96
CA GLU A 32 -20.99 -7.80 -2.55
C GLU A 32 -21.84 -7.18 -1.41
N ARG A 33 -21.50 -5.93 -1.05
CA ARG A 33 -22.17 -5.16 0.00
C ARG A 33 -22.62 -3.81 -0.55
N TYR A 34 -23.66 -3.26 0.07
CA TYR A 34 -24.16 -1.92 -0.26
C TYR A 34 -23.10 -0.83 -0.09
N HIS A 35 -22.13 -1.03 0.81
CA HIS A 35 -20.96 -0.17 0.98
C HIS A 35 -19.66 -1.01 0.93
N PRO A 36 -19.05 -1.19 -0.25
CA PRO A 36 -17.83 -1.96 -0.39
C PRO A 36 -16.62 -1.23 0.20
N LEU A 37 -15.67 -1.99 0.74
CA LEU A 37 -14.44 -1.44 1.29
C LEU A 37 -13.53 -0.95 0.15
N LYS A 38 -13.28 0.37 0.07
CA LYS A 38 -12.47 0.95 -1.03
C LYS A 38 -10.97 0.67 -0.89
N TYR A 39 -10.42 0.85 0.32
CA TYR A 39 -8.98 0.88 0.60
C TYR A 39 -8.56 -0.20 1.60
N SER A 40 -8.61 -1.47 1.20
CA SER A 40 -8.23 -2.63 2.04
C SER A 40 -6.80 -2.52 2.60
N ALA A 41 -5.82 -2.19 1.75
CA ALA A 41 -4.43 -2.06 2.16
C ALA A 41 -4.19 -0.94 3.19
N ALA A 42 -4.90 0.19 3.06
CA ALA A 42 -4.81 1.28 4.03
C ALA A 42 -5.40 0.87 5.39
N ARG A 43 -6.49 0.09 5.39
CA ARG A 43 -7.09 -0.46 6.61
C ARG A 43 -6.17 -1.46 7.29
N ALA A 44 -5.55 -2.34 6.52
CA ALA A 44 -4.54 -3.27 7.05
C ALA A 44 -3.36 -2.51 7.67
N ALA A 45 -2.82 -1.50 6.99
CA ALA A 45 -1.73 -0.67 7.49
C ALA A 45 -2.07 0.00 8.84
N MET A 46 -3.28 0.55 8.95
CA MET A 46 -3.77 1.15 10.21
C MET A 46 -3.95 0.11 11.31
N ALA A 47 -4.52 -1.07 10.99
CA ALA A 47 -4.78 -2.12 11.96
C ALA A 47 -3.49 -2.73 12.53
N THR A 48 -2.46 -2.90 11.70
CA THR A 48 -1.18 -3.50 12.11
C THR A 48 -0.13 -2.45 12.52
N ASN A 49 -0.43 -1.16 12.35
CA ASN A 49 0.50 -0.05 12.55
C ASN A 49 1.82 -0.21 11.75
N LEU A 50 1.69 -0.58 10.48
CA LEU A 50 2.82 -0.76 9.57
C LEU A 50 2.72 0.24 8.41
N SER A 51 3.86 0.55 7.81
CA SER A 51 3.87 1.41 6.62
C SER A 51 3.18 0.73 5.45
N MET A 52 2.57 1.52 4.55
CA MET A 52 1.99 1.00 3.31
C MET A 52 2.99 0.18 2.49
N ALA A 53 4.26 0.59 2.45
CA ALA A 53 5.32 -0.14 1.76
C ALA A 53 5.55 -1.54 2.38
N THR A 54 5.52 -1.64 3.72
CA THR A 54 5.64 -2.92 4.43
C THR A 54 4.43 -3.82 4.14
N ILE A 55 3.22 -3.27 4.14
CA ILE A 55 2.00 -4.01 3.80
C ILE A 55 2.05 -4.56 2.37
N SER A 56 2.42 -3.72 1.40
CA SER A 56 2.56 -4.15 0.00
C SER A 56 3.61 -5.26 -0.16
N LYS A 57 4.72 -5.17 0.57
CA LYS A 57 5.77 -6.19 0.56
C LYS A 57 5.27 -7.52 1.13
N ILE A 58 4.66 -7.51 2.32
CA ILE A 58 4.12 -8.72 2.95
C ILE A 58 3.01 -9.34 2.10
N LYS A 59 2.13 -8.53 1.48
CA LYS A 59 1.09 -9.00 0.57
C LYS A 59 1.65 -9.72 -0.66
N LYS A 60 2.80 -9.26 -1.18
CA LYS A 60 3.47 -9.92 -2.30
C LYS A 60 4.07 -11.25 -1.84
N GLU A 61 4.88 -11.23 -0.78
CA GLU A 61 5.54 -12.42 -0.22
C GLU A 61 4.53 -13.52 0.15
N GLY A 62 3.42 -13.17 0.80
CA GLY A 62 2.43 -14.16 1.20
C GLY A 62 1.67 -14.78 0.01
N ARG A 63 1.44 -14.05 -1.09
CA ARG A 63 0.84 -14.62 -2.31
C ARG A 63 1.79 -15.60 -3.00
N GLU A 64 3.08 -15.29 -3.04
CA GLU A 64 4.10 -16.19 -3.60
C GLU A 64 4.15 -17.49 -2.78
N SER A 65 4.14 -17.38 -1.45
CA SER A 65 4.07 -18.55 -0.55
C SER A 65 2.82 -19.42 -0.78
N GLU A 66 1.63 -18.82 -0.91
CA GLU A 66 0.39 -19.59 -1.18
C GLU A 66 0.45 -20.34 -2.52
N ILE A 67 1.08 -19.74 -3.53
CA ILE A 67 1.26 -20.37 -4.85
C ILE A 67 2.27 -21.52 -4.76
N GLU A 68 3.40 -21.33 -4.07
CA GLU A 68 4.40 -22.38 -3.85
C GLU A 68 3.78 -23.58 -3.10
N ASP A 69 3.05 -23.31 -2.01
CA ASP A 69 2.35 -24.35 -1.25
C ASP A 69 1.32 -25.10 -2.11
N PHE A 70 0.60 -24.38 -2.97
CA PHE A 70 -0.34 -24.98 -3.91
C PHE A 70 0.35 -25.88 -4.94
N ILE A 71 1.45 -25.43 -5.54
CA ILE A 71 2.24 -26.21 -6.52
C ILE A 71 2.78 -27.49 -5.88
N ILE A 72 3.36 -27.38 -4.68
CA ILE A 72 3.84 -28.52 -3.89
C ILE A 72 2.69 -29.50 -3.62
N SER A 73 1.51 -29.00 -3.25
CA SER A 73 0.36 -29.85 -2.91
C SER A 73 -0.18 -30.69 -4.08
N ILE A 74 -0.05 -30.19 -5.32
CA ILE A 74 -0.48 -30.91 -6.53
C ILE A 74 0.58 -31.93 -6.98
N GLY A 75 1.80 -31.87 -6.42
CA GLY A 75 2.92 -32.70 -6.87
C GLY A 75 3.44 -32.28 -8.25
N MET A 76 3.21 -31.03 -8.65
CA MET A 76 3.82 -30.45 -9.84
C MET A 76 5.25 -30.05 -9.48
N ASN A 77 6.18 -30.98 -9.69
CA ASN A 77 7.61 -30.66 -9.63
C ASN A 77 7.89 -29.66 -10.75
N SER A 78 8.21 -28.42 -10.39
CA SER A 78 8.55 -27.35 -11.32
C SER A 78 9.98 -27.55 -11.87
N ASP A 79 10.21 -28.66 -12.58
CA ASP A 79 11.34 -28.82 -13.49
C ASP A 79 10.91 -28.26 -14.85
N SER A 80 10.80 -26.94 -14.94
CA SER A 80 10.69 -26.25 -16.23
C SER A 80 12.03 -25.58 -16.53
N GLU A 81 12.98 -26.38 -16.99
CA GLU A 81 14.04 -25.90 -17.88
C GLU A 81 13.37 -25.61 -19.23
N ASP A 82 12.84 -24.40 -19.42
CA ASP A 82 12.36 -23.96 -20.72
C ASP A 82 13.35 -22.95 -21.29
N GLU A 83 14.12 -23.44 -22.28
CA GLU A 83 15.02 -22.66 -23.11
C GLU A 83 14.25 -21.59 -23.88
N SER A 84 14.86 -20.41 -23.93
CA SER A 84 14.70 -19.31 -24.90
C SER A 84 13.52 -19.33 -25.88
N ASP A 85 12.84 -18.18 -25.99
CA ASP A 85 12.74 -17.56 -27.33
C ASP A 85 12.69 -16.03 -27.25
N ASP A 86 13.50 -15.47 -28.14
CA ASP A 86 13.84 -14.08 -28.39
C ASP A 86 12.62 -13.35 -29.01
N TYR A 87 12.09 -12.33 -28.33
CA TYR A 87 11.13 -11.41 -28.96
C TYR A 87 11.69 -10.00 -28.94
N GLU A 88 12.24 -9.63 -30.10
CA GLU A 88 12.54 -8.25 -30.46
C GLU A 88 11.26 -7.40 -30.57
N ASP A 89 11.39 -6.17 -30.07
CA ASP A 89 10.74 -4.91 -30.46
C ASP A 89 9.20 -4.79 -30.58
N GLN A 90 8.67 -3.88 -29.76
CA GLN A 90 7.68 -2.90 -30.24
C GLN A 90 7.64 -1.66 -29.34
N ASP A 91 8.08 -0.54 -29.91
CA ASP A 91 7.90 0.82 -29.37
C ASP A 91 6.43 1.04 -28.97
N CYS A 92 6.19 1.32 -27.68
CA CYS A 92 4.92 1.87 -27.22
C CYS A 92 5.11 3.36 -26.90
N GLU A 93 4.88 4.21 -27.90
CA GLU A 93 4.63 5.62 -27.67
C GLU A 93 3.39 5.74 -26.78
N SER A 94 3.59 6.14 -25.52
CA SER A 94 2.51 6.56 -24.62
C SER A 94 2.67 8.05 -24.35
N ASP A 95 2.19 8.86 -25.29
CA ASP A 95 1.79 10.24 -25.03
C ASP A 95 0.51 10.18 -24.17
N GLN A 96 0.69 10.14 -22.85
CA GLN A 96 -0.38 10.46 -21.91
C GLN A 96 -0.24 11.92 -21.52
N SER A 97 -1.19 12.73 -22.00
CA SER A 97 -1.24 14.17 -21.87
C SER A 97 -1.12 14.64 -20.41
N MET A 98 -0.23 15.61 -20.20
CA MET A 98 0.05 16.27 -18.91
C MET A 98 -1.13 17.13 -18.40
N GLU A 99 -2.29 17.05 -19.04
CA GLU A 99 -3.41 17.99 -18.87
C GLU A 99 -4.29 17.66 -17.65
N ASP A 100 -4.36 16.40 -17.23
CA ASP A 100 -5.15 15.99 -16.06
C ASP A 100 -4.55 16.40 -14.71
N TYR A 101 -3.24 16.72 -14.64
CA TYR A 101 -2.60 17.12 -13.38
C TYR A 101 -2.95 18.55 -12.97
N ASN A 102 -3.21 19.44 -13.93
CA ASN A 102 -3.54 20.84 -13.65
C ASN A 102 -4.98 21.00 -13.14
N GLN A 103 -5.92 20.16 -13.60
CA GLN A 103 -7.32 20.22 -13.18
C GLN A 103 -7.52 19.80 -11.71
N LEU A 104 -6.63 19.00 -11.13
CA LEU A 104 -6.71 18.57 -9.73
C LEU A 104 -6.13 19.60 -8.74
N MET A 105 -5.27 20.50 -9.22
CA MET A 105 -4.56 21.48 -8.37
C MET A 105 -5.29 22.83 -8.23
N GLU A 106 -6.31 23.11 -9.05
CA GLU A 106 -7.09 24.36 -8.98
C GLU A 106 -8.13 24.40 -7.84
N GLY A 107 -8.35 23.29 -7.12
CA GLY A 107 -9.43 23.18 -6.13
C GLY A 107 -9.01 23.18 -4.65
N ILE A 108 -7.70 23.25 -4.34
CA ILE A 108 -7.23 23.18 -2.95
C ILE A 108 -6.91 24.59 -2.46
N GLU A 109 -7.87 25.19 -1.75
CA GLU A 109 -7.62 26.45 -1.03
C GLU A 109 -6.55 26.22 0.06
N PRO A 110 -5.56 27.11 0.18
CA PRO A 110 -4.62 27.06 1.29
C PRO A 110 -5.35 27.38 2.60
N ILE A 111 -5.23 26.47 3.58
CA ILE A 111 -5.71 26.68 4.95
C ILE A 111 -4.94 27.87 5.54
N MET A 112 -5.60 29.03 5.67
CA MET A 112 -5.04 30.16 6.39
C MET A 112 -4.90 29.79 7.87
N GLY A 113 -3.65 29.85 8.36
CA GLY A 113 -3.32 29.66 9.76
C GLY A 113 -4.04 30.68 10.63
N SER A 114 -4.65 30.21 11.70
CA SER A 114 -5.19 31.04 12.78
C SER A 114 -4.01 31.52 13.62
N ASP A 115 -3.71 32.81 13.54
CA ASP A 115 -2.80 33.46 14.48
C ASP A 115 -3.55 33.66 15.81
N ASP A 116 -3.27 32.76 16.76
CA ASP A 116 -3.52 32.96 18.19
C ASP A 116 -2.55 34.02 18.73
N GLN A 117 -3.01 35.27 18.81
CA GLN A 117 -2.42 36.31 19.65
C GLN A 117 -3.56 37.22 20.15
N ASP A 118 -3.99 37.05 21.40
CA ASP A 118 -4.20 38.21 22.26
C ASP A 118 -4.17 37.82 23.73
N THR A 119 -3.04 38.18 24.34
CA THR A 119 -2.72 38.14 25.76
C THR A 119 -3.21 39.42 26.44
N ALA A 120 -3.91 39.28 27.57
CA ALA A 120 -4.05 40.21 28.73
C ALA A 120 -4.43 41.69 28.45
N GLU A 121 -5.35 42.34 29.19
CA GLU A 121 -5.13 42.82 30.56
C GLU A 121 -6.47 43.17 31.28
N PRO A 122 -6.51 43.19 32.62
CA PRO A 122 -7.64 43.66 33.41
C PRO A 122 -7.46 45.10 33.92
N SER A 123 -8.43 45.97 33.62
CA SER A 123 -8.62 47.30 34.23
C SER A 123 -10.14 47.53 34.28
N GLY A 124 -10.83 47.83 35.38
CA GLY A 124 -10.45 48.59 36.56
C GLY A 124 -11.10 49.98 36.49
N LEU A 125 -12.38 50.09 36.88
CA LEU A 125 -13.03 51.19 37.65
C LEU A 125 -14.56 51.03 37.65
#